data_AF-A0A1F3SNQ2-F1
#
_entry.id   AF-A0A1F3SNQ2-F1
#
_cell.length_a   1.000
_cell.length_b   1.000
_cell.length_c   1.000
_cell.angle_alpha   90.00
_cell.angle_beta   90.00
_cell.angle_gamma   90.00
#
_symmetry.space_group_name_H-M   'P 1'
#
loop_
_entity.id
_entity.type
_entity.pdbx_description
1 polymer ?
#
loop_
_entity_poly.entity_id
_entity_poly.type
_entity_poly.pdbx_seq_one_letter_code
_entity_poly.pdbx_strand_id
1 'polypeptide(L)'
;MERRWMLNKGTVRTNALFWNRRFLLVYSLVPSSDRMTDIHYLTHLRIPTEDEPLRILSSACLLGQACGVDGTSNGEYPSVLKLLRYPTVRLIPFCPEDYVFGTPRETPDIENGTGADVLEGKARVITETGKDITEPMIEASLKMLRIAQENEVELAVLMDVSGACGSQVIYKGSRFSDQPKYQIGMGVCAAQLHKHGFKIISQRDFASLEILYAKIDPAHSINEQAIDHDRHPWYLEYFGKK
;
A
#
# COMPACT_ATOMS: atom_id res chain seq x y z
N MET A 1 31.90 24.77 53.13
CA MET A 1 30.50 24.73 52.64
C MET A 1 30.55 24.67 51.11
N GLU A 2 31.01 23.58 50.51
CA GLU A 2 30.19 22.41 50.14
C GLU A 2 28.82 22.77 49.53
N ARG A 3 28.74 22.75 48.20
CA ARG A 3 27.87 21.79 47.51
C ARG A 3 28.32 21.56 46.05
N ARG A 4 28.62 20.30 45.81
CA ARG A 4 29.11 19.64 44.60
C ARG A 4 27.89 19.14 43.83
N TRP A 5 27.73 19.52 42.56
CA TRP A 5 26.84 18.83 41.63
C TRP A 5 27.66 18.33 40.46
N MET A 6 27.94 17.04 40.50
CA MET A 6 28.50 16.26 39.40
C MET A 6 27.41 16.10 38.34
N LEU A 7 27.60 16.70 37.17
CA LEU A 7 26.85 16.35 35.97
C LEU A 7 27.37 14.99 35.48
N ASN A 8 26.55 13.97 35.72
CA ASN A 8 26.76 12.62 35.23
C ASN A 8 26.59 12.65 33.70
N LYS A 9 27.70 12.56 32.96
CA LYS A 9 27.67 12.31 31.50
C LYS A 9 27.22 10.87 31.29
N GLY A 10 25.90 10.67 31.26
CA GLY A 10 25.30 9.44 30.80
C GLY A 10 25.57 9.26 29.32
N THR A 11 26.49 8.36 28.99
CA THR A 11 26.71 7.86 27.64
C THR A 11 25.39 7.25 27.13
N VAL A 12 24.69 7.96 26.25
CA VAL A 12 23.58 7.39 25.48
C VAL A 12 24.20 6.36 24.54
N ARG A 13 24.20 5.10 24.96
CA ARG A 13 24.44 3.98 24.06
C ARG A 13 23.28 3.96 23.07
N THR A 14 23.55 4.35 21.84
CA THR A 14 22.70 4.05 20.69
C THR A 14 22.60 2.53 20.59
N ASN A 15 21.52 1.95 21.13
CA ASN A 15 21.13 0.59 20.81
C ASN A 15 20.72 0.59 19.34
N ALA A 16 21.67 0.30 18.46
CA ALA A 16 21.37 -0.18 17.13
C ALA A 16 20.46 -1.40 17.32
N LEU A 17 19.19 -1.25 16.91
CA LEU A 17 18.18 -2.30 16.94
C LEU A 17 18.79 -3.58 16.38
N PHE A 18 19.00 -4.57 17.25
CA PHE A 18 19.35 -5.92 16.84
C PHE A 18 18.09 -6.51 16.18
N TRP A 19 17.95 -6.26 14.89
CA TRP A 19 17.05 -7.04 14.04
C TRP A 19 17.42 -8.50 14.25
N ASN A 20 16.44 -9.34 14.56
CA ASN A 20 16.66 -10.78 14.60
C ASN A 20 17.13 -11.19 13.19
N ARG A 21 18.44 -11.38 13.00
CA ARG A 21 19.07 -11.67 11.69
C ARG A 21 18.34 -12.80 10.95
N ARG A 22 17.67 -13.67 11.70
CA ARG A 22 16.84 -14.78 11.23
C ARG A 22 15.62 -14.35 10.41
N PHE A 23 14.90 -13.29 10.78
CA PHE A 23 13.68 -12.84 10.07
C PHE A 23 14.03 -12.25 8.68
N LEU A 24 15.04 -11.39 8.62
CA LEU A 24 15.56 -10.84 7.36
C LEU A 24 16.15 -11.93 6.44
N LEU A 25 16.80 -12.96 7.01
CA LEU A 25 17.37 -14.06 6.23
C LEU A 25 16.27 -14.89 5.54
N VAL A 26 15.16 -15.17 6.24
CA VAL A 26 14.02 -15.95 5.71
C VAL A 26 13.29 -15.18 4.60
N TYR A 27 13.23 -13.84 4.69
CA TYR A 27 12.61 -12.99 3.66
C TYR A 27 13.48 -12.76 2.40
N SER A 28 14.77 -13.09 2.44
CA SER A 28 15.75 -12.77 1.40
C SER A 28 15.95 -13.83 0.31
N LEU A 29 15.24 -14.96 0.36
CA LEU A 29 15.49 -16.11 -0.51
C LEU A 29 14.76 -16.06 -1.87
N VAL A 30 14.08 -14.96 -2.20
CA VAL A 30 13.50 -14.70 -3.53
C VAL A 30 14.24 -13.50 -4.14
N PRO A 31 14.76 -13.59 -5.39
CA PRO A 31 15.42 -12.46 -6.03
C PRO A 31 14.51 -11.22 -6.00
N SER A 32 15.05 -10.11 -5.52
CA SER A 32 14.36 -8.85 -5.25
C SER A 32 13.74 -8.17 -6.48
N SER A 33 13.95 -8.70 -7.70
CA SER A 33 13.50 -8.09 -8.95
C SER A 33 12.02 -8.33 -9.27
N ASP A 34 11.36 -9.31 -8.65
CA ASP A 34 10.02 -9.76 -9.06
C ASP A 34 8.90 -9.41 -8.07
N ARG A 35 9.23 -8.83 -6.91
CA ARG A 35 8.23 -8.41 -5.91
C ARG A 35 7.80 -6.97 -6.13
N MET A 36 6.50 -6.73 -6.17
CA MET A 36 5.95 -5.37 -6.27
C MET A 36 6.13 -4.58 -4.97
N THR A 37 6.18 -5.25 -3.82
CA THR A 37 6.51 -4.62 -2.53
C THR A 37 8.01 -4.62 -2.28
N ASP A 38 8.58 -3.43 -2.10
CA ASP A 38 10.02 -3.22 -1.95
C ASP A 38 10.48 -3.41 -0.48
N ILE A 39 10.75 -4.66 -0.12
CA ILE A 39 11.22 -5.02 1.23
C ILE A 39 12.54 -4.32 1.59
N HIS A 40 13.43 -4.14 0.62
CA HIS A 40 14.69 -3.45 0.87
C HIS A 40 14.44 -2.00 1.28
N TYR A 41 13.54 -1.30 0.59
CA TYR A 41 13.12 0.04 0.99
C TYR A 41 12.50 0.06 2.39
N LEU A 42 11.57 -0.83 2.71
CA LEU A 42 10.92 -0.87 4.03
C LEU A 42 11.91 -1.10 5.17
N THR A 43 12.87 -2.00 4.97
CA THR A 43 13.90 -2.29 5.98
C THR A 43 14.89 -1.14 6.17
N HIS A 44 15.07 -0.28 5.17
CA HIS A 44 15.92 0.93 5.24
C HIS A 44 15.13 2.22 5.48
N LEU A 45 13.79 2.14 5.57
CA LEU A 45 12.94 3.28 5.91
C LEU A 45 13.42 3.88 7.23
N ARG A 46 13.43 5.22 7.29
CA ARG A 46 13.82 5.94 8.51
C ARG A 46 12.89 5.59 9.67
N ILE A 47 13.37 5.80 10.89
CA ILE A 47 12.55 5.71 12.10
C ILE A 47 11.89 7.08 12.28
N PRO A 48 10.55 7.19 12.18
CA PRO A 48 9.87 8.46 12.35
C PRO A 48 9.80 8.89 13.82
N THR A 49 9.58 10.18 14.03
CA THR A 49 9.31 10.79 15.34
C THR A 49 7.95 11.49 15.29
N GLU A 50 7.46 11.99 16.43
CA GLU A 50 6.20 12.76 16.44
C GLU A 50 6.36 14.11 15.70
N ASP A 51 7.53 14.74 15.79
CA ASP A 51 7.84 15.99 15.09
C ASP A 51 8.06 15.80 13.58
N GLU A 52 8.51 14.61 13.18
CA GLU A 52 8.72 14.23 11.77
C GLU A 52 8.06 12.88 11.48
N PRO A 53 6.72 12.85 11.39
CA PRO A 53 5.98 11.60 11.24
C PRO A 53 6.22 10.97 9.87
N LEU A 54 6.09 9.66 9.77
CA LEU A 54 6.11 8.95 8.50
C LEU A 54 4.83 9.27 7.73
N ARG A 55 4.99 9.78 6.50
CA ARG A 55 3.86 10.26 5.67
C ARG A 55 3.39 9.14 4.75
N ILE A 56 2.19 8.61 5.03
CA ILE A 56 1.63 7.46 4.33
C ILE A 56 0.37 7.87 3.56
N LEU A 57 0.38 7.74 2.24
CA LEU A 57 -0.84 7.80 1.43
C LEU A 57 -1.61 6.48 1.61
N SER A 58 -2.90 6.53 1.89
CA SER A 58 -3.72 5.32 2.03
C SER A 58 -4.98 5.40 1.21
N SER A 59 -5.39 4.28 0.60
CA SER A 59 -6.74 4.17 0.05
C SER A 59 -7.75 4.47 1.15
N ALA A 60 -8.58 5.50 0.99
CA ALA A 60 -9.41 6.01 2.08
C ALA A 60 -10.37 4.96 2.68
N CYS A 61 -10.83 4.01 1.87
CA CYS A 61 -11.65 2.89 2.32
C CYS A 61 -10.94 2.00 3.37
N LEU A 62 -9.62 1.83 3.29
CA LEU A 62 -8.84 1.11 4.30
C LEU A 62 -8.85 1.78 5.68
N LEU A 63 -9.15 3.07 5.72
CA LEU A 63 -9.24 3.87 6.94
C LEU A 63 -10.69 4.03 7.44
N GLY A 64 -11.63 3.25 6.90
CA GLY A 64 -13.03 3.25 7.32
C GLY A 64 -13.89 4.33 6.65
N GLN A 65 -13.36 5.09 5.69
CA GLN A 65 -14.17 6.06 4.95
C GLN A 65 -15.18 5.33 4.05
N ALA A 66 -16.43 5.80 4.11
CA ALA A 66 -17.58 5.32 3.35
C ALA A 66 -17.53 5.70 1.85
N CYS A 67 -16.42 5.40 1.18
CA CYS A 67 -16.13 5.74 -0.22
C CYS A 67 -16.06 4.50 -1.15
N GLY A 68 -16.49 3.34 -0.66
CA GLY A 68 -16.67 2.12 -1.43
C GLY A 68 -17.75 2.27 -2.49
N VAL A 69 -17.90 1.26 -3.34
CA VAL A 69 -18.83 1.28 -4.49
C VAL A 69 -20.27 1.58 -4.05
N ASP A 70 -20.65 1.05 -2.90
CA ASP A 70 -21.98 1.09 -2.28
C ASP A 70 -22.11 2.09 -1.12
N GLY A 71 -21.09 2.92 -0.86
CA GLY A 71 -21.07 3.78 0.33
C GLY A 71 -20.58 3.10 1.60
N THR A 72 -19.98 1.92 1.52
CA THR A 72 -19.29 1.28 2.65
C THR A 72 -17.78 1.57 2.63
N SER A 73 -17.04 1.03 3.58
CA SER A 73 -15.56 1.07 3.60
C SER A 73 -14.90 -0.09 2.82
N ASN A 74 -15.67 -0.85 2.02
CA ASN A 74 -15.25 -2.09 1.37
C ASN A 74 -14.76 -3.18 2.35
N GLY A 75 -15.07 -3.06 3.65
CA GLY A 75 -14.68 -4.01 4.69
C GLY A 75 -13.97 -3.34 5.87
N GLU A 76 -13.48 -4.17 6.80
CA GLU A 76 -12.65 -3.74 7.92
C GLU A 76 -11.22 -4.24 7.73
N TYR A 77 -10.24 -3.36 7.95
CA TYR A 77 -8.83 -3.66 7.74
C TYR A 77 -8.04 -3.36 9.02
N PRO A 78 -8.12 -4.20 10.06
CA PRO A 78 -7.53 -3.92 11.37
C PRO A 78 -6.02 -3.64 11.30
N SER A 79 -5.30 -4.27 10.37
CA SER A 79 -3.89 -3.98 10.13
C SER A 79 -3.70 -2.51 9.73
N VAL A 80 -4.34 -2.05 8.66
CA VAL A 80 -4.19 -0.65 8.21
C VAL A 80 -4.78 0.34 9.22
N LEU A 81 -5.93 0.03 9.84
CA LEU A 81 -6.54 0.86 10.89
C LEU A 81 -5.64 1.02 12.13
N LYS A 82 -4.78 0.04 12.43
CA LYS A 82 -3.80 0.11 13.52
C LYS A 82 -2.87 1.33 13.34
N LEU A 83 -2.58 1.74 12.10
CA LEU A 83 -1.71 2.89 11.80
C LEU A 83 -2.26 4.21 12.37
N LEU A 84 -3.59 4.35 12.51
CA LEU A 84 -4.22 5.55 13.08
C LEU A 84 -3.84 5.80 14.55
N ARG A 85 -3.31 4.78 15.24
CA ARG A 85 -3.00 4.84 16.68
C ARG A 85 -1.59 5.36 16.97
N TYR A 86 -0.78 5.57 15.93
CA TYR A 86 0.62 5.95 16.09
C TYR A 86 0.82 7.45 15.82
N PRO A 87 1.26 8.24 16.82
CA PRO A 87 1.51 9.68 16.63
C PRO A 87 2.70 9.95 15.69
N THR A 88 3.55 8.95 15.46
CA THR A 88 4.67 8.97 14.51
C THR A 88 4.25 8.70 13.06
N VAL A 89 2.94 8.58 12.79
CA VAL A 89 2.39 8.35 11.44
C VAL A 89 1.42 9.47 11.08
N ARG A 90 1.63 10.04 9.89
CA ARG A 90 0.68 10.95 9.24
C ARG A 90 0.03 10.22 8.07
N LEU A 91 -1.27 9.93 8.17
CA LEU A 91 -2.04 9.31 7.10
C LEU A 91 -2.65 10.38 6.19
N ILE A 92 -2.53 10.16 4.88
CA ILE A 92 -3.11 10.98 3.82
C ILE A 92 -4.14 10.11 3.08
N PRO A 93 -5.43 10.14 3.47
CA PRO A 93 -6.47 9.36 2.83
C PRO A 93 -6.79 9.92 1.43
N PHE A 94 -6.91 9.05 0.44
CA PHE A 94 -7.49 9.41 -0.86
C PHE A 94 -8.23 8.23 -1.49
N CYS A 95 -9.39 8.49 -2.08
CA CYS A 95 -10.12 7.53 -2.91
C CYS A 95 -10.20 8.08 -4.34
N PRO A 96 -9.45 7.50 -5.30
CA PRO A 96 -9.45 8.00 -6.68
C PRO A 96 -10.84 7.93 -7.32
N GLU A 97 -11.53 6.82 -7.10
CA GLU A 97 -12.82 6.57 -7.75
C GLU A 97 -13.93 7.49 -7.19
N ASP A 98 -13.97 7.71 -5.88
CA ASP A 98 -14.91 8.66 -5.25
C ASP A 98 -14.64 10.10 -5.67
N TYR A 99 -13.37 10.46 -5.89
CA TYR A 99 -12.98 11.80 -6.36
C TYR A 99 -13.58 12.15 -7.73
N VAL A 100 -13.64 11.21 -8.68
CA VAL A 100 -14.17 11.48 -10.04
C VAL A 100 -15.61 11.02 -10.27
N PHE A 101 -16.12 10.05 -9.51
CA PHE A 101 -17.46 9.49 -9.72
C PHE A 101 -18.41 9.69 -8.53
N GLY A 102 -17.90 10.06 -7.36
CA GLY A 102 -18.65 10.05 -6.11
C GLY A 102 -19.00 8.63 -5.64
N THR A 103 -19.96 8.57 -4.73
CA THR A 103 -20.46 7.35 -4.10
C THR A 103 -21.97 7.45 -3.85
N PRO A 104 -22.80 6.45 -4.22
CA PRO A 104 -22.43 5.19 -4.87
C PRO A 104 -22.07 5.38 -6.35
N ARG A 105 -21.39 4.39 -6.93
CA ARG A 105 -20.94 4.38 -8.33
C ARG A 105 -20.89 2.95 -8.87
N GLU A 106 -20.68 2.81 -10.17
CA GLU A 106 -20.32 1.51 -10.76
C GLU A 106 -18.86 1.16 -10.48
N THR A 107 -18.55 -0.14 -10.39
CA THR A 107 -17.19 -0.60 -10.15
C THR A 107 -16.31 -0.45 -11.40
N PRO A 108 -15.11 0.16 -11.29
CA PRO A 108 -14.15 0.23 -12.38
C PRO A 108 -13.29 -1.05 -12.46
N ASP A 109 -13.22 -1.64 -13.64
CA ASP A 109 -12.27 -2.71 -13.98
C ASP A 109 -11.49 -2.38 -15.25
N ILE A 110 -10.27 -2.93 -15.37
CA ILE A 110 -9.41 -2.70 -16.53
C ILE A 110 -9.64 -3.78 -17.58
N GLU A 111 -9.91 -3.36 -18.81
CA GLU A 111 -10.03 -4.23 -19.98
C GLU A 111 -8.77 -4.15 -20.84
N ASN A 112 -8.32 -5.33 -21.34
CA ASN A 112 -7.19 -5.48 -22.27
C ASN A 112 -5.82 -5.02 -21.75
N GLY A 113 -5.59 -5.03 -20.44
CA GLY A 113 -4.27 -4.76 -19.86
C GLY A 113 -4.31 -4.46 -18.38
N THR A 114 -3.34 -3.67 -17.94
CA THR A 114 -3.16 -3.18 -16.57
C THR A 114 -3.23 -1.66 -16.52
N GLY A 115 -3.10 -1.08 -15.33
CA GLY A 115 -3.02 0.37 -15.14
C GLY A 115 -1.88 1.02 -15.93
N ALA A 116 -0.75 0.33 -16.09
CA ALA A 116 0.35 0.83 -16.93
C ALA A 116 -0.07 0.94 -18.40
N ASP A 117 -0.77 -0.06 -18.92
CA ASP A 117 -1.29 -0.06 -20.29
C ASP A 117 -2.35 1.04 -20.50
N VAL A 118 -3.17 1.32 -19.48
CA VAL A 118 -4.13 2.43 -19.51
C VAL A 118 -3.39 3.77 -19.62
N LEU A 119 -2.35 3.99 -18.81
CA LEU A 119 -1.54 5.21 -18.83
C LEU A 119 -0.76 5.38 -20.15
N GLU A 120 -0.58 4.31 -20.92
CA GLU A 120 0.04 4.31 -22.25
C GLU A 120 -0.97 4.37 -23.40
N GLY A 121 -2.28 4.41 -23.10
CA GLY A 121 -3.35 4.44 -24.11
C GLY A 121 -3.58 3.10 -24.82
N LYS A 122 -3.15 1.98 -24.23
CA LYS A 122 -3.26 0.62 -24.79
C LYS A 122 -4.41 -0.21 -24.18
N ALA A 123 -4.92 0.20 -23.04
CA ALA A 123 -6.01 -0.45 -22.32
C ALA A 123 -7.07 0.58 -21.89
N ARG A 124 -8.22 0.10 -21.42
CA ARG A 124 -9.35 0.94 -21.02
C ARG A 124 -9.84 0.59 -19.62
N VAL A 125 -10.45 1.55 -18.96
CA VAL A 125 -11.20 1.33 -17.72
C VAL A 125 -12.67 1.35 -18.06
N ILE A 126 -13.37 0.28 -17.71
CA ILE A 126 -14.79 0.11 -17.99
C ILE A 126 -15.58 -0.04 -16.69
N THR A 127 -16.84 0.37 -16.71
CA THR A 127 -17.81 0.06 -15.66
C THR A 127 -18.44 -1.31 -15.86
N GLU A 128 -19.28 -1.70 -14.91
CA GLU A 128 -20.09 -2.93 -14.94
C GLU A 128 -21.01 -2.99 -16.17
N THR A 129 -21.59 -1.85 -16.56
CA THR A 129 -22.41 -1.71 -17.78
C THR A 129 -21.59 -1.54 -19.06
N GLY A 130 -20.26 -1.56 -18.98
CA GLY A 130 -19.36 -1.42 -20.13
C GLY A 130 -19.10 0.02 -20.57
N LYS A 131 -19.45 1.02 -19.76
CA LYS A 131 -19.13 2.42 -20.05
C LYS A 131 -17.63 2.64 -19.94
N ASP A 132 -17.04 3.25 -20.95
CA ASP A 132 -15.63 3.69 -20.90
C ASP A 132 -15.49 4.90 -19.96
N ILE A 133 -14.69 4.72 -18.91
CA ILE A 133 -14.37 5.72 -17.88
C ILE A 133 -12.86 5.92 -17.75
N THR A 134 -12.12 5.65 -18.84
CA THR A 134 -10.66 5.73 -18.88
C THR A 134 -10.14 7.12 -18.54
N GLU A 135 -10.68 8.18 -19.19
CA GLU A 135 -10.24 9.55 -18.98
C GLU A 135 -10.42 10.04 -17.53
N PRO A 136 -11.61 9.90 -16.89
CA PRO A 136 -11.76 10.21 -15.47
C PRO A 136 -10.81 9.40 -14.56
N MET A 137 -10.55 8.12 -14.87
CA MET A 137 -9.63 7.33 -14.06
C MET A 137 -8.17 7.81 -14.17
N ILE A 138 -7.76 8.29 -15.35
CA ILE A 138 -6.46 8.95 -15.53
C ILE A 138 -6.41 10.28 -14.78
N GLU A 139 -7.50 11.07 -14.77
CA GLU A 139 -7.57 12.28 -13.95
C GLU A 139 -7.38 11.95 -12.45
N ALA A 140 -8.07 10.93 -11.96
CA ALA A 140 -7.96 10.47 -10.58
C ALA A 140 -6.54 10.02 -10.23
N SER A 141 -5.84 9.34 -11.14
CA SER A 141 -4.46 8.90 -10.96
C SER A 141 -3.50 10.08 -10.86
N LEU A 142 -3.66 11.09 -11.72
CA LEU A 142 -2.88 12.33 -11.69
C LEU A 142 -3.14 13.12 -10.39
N LYS A 143 -4.38 13.15 -9.92
CA LYS A 143 -4.74 13.77 -8.64
C LYS A 143 -4.06 13.05 -7.48
N MET A 144 -4.09 11.71 -7.45
CA MET A 144 -3.43 10.91 -6.42
C MET A 144 -1.91 11.16 -6.39
N LEU A 145 -1.28 11.22 -7.57
CA LEU A 145 0.14 11.56 -7.70
C LEU A 145 0.44 12.95 -7.13
N ARG A 146 -0.36 13.96 -7.48
CA ARG A 146 -0.18 15.32 -6.99
C ARG A 146 -0.30 15.37 -5.46
N ILE A 147 -1.31 14.70 -4.88
CA ILE A 147 -1.46 14.60 -3.42
C ILE A 147 -0.22 13.97 -2.79
N ALA A 148 0.31 12.90 -3.39
CA ALA A 148 1.49 12.23 -2.89
C ALA A 148 2.74 13.15 -2.91
N GLN A 149 2.92 13.92 -3.98
CA GLN A 149 4.01 14.88 -4.11
C GLN A 149 3.88 16.07 -3.14
N GLU A 150 2.70 16.69 -3.07
CA GLU A 150 2.43 17.85 -2.20
C GLU A 150 2.54 17.52 -0.71
N ASN A 151 2.30 16.26 -0.35
CA ASN A 151 2.40 15.79 1.03
C ASN A 151 3.71 15.04 1.31
N GLU A 152 4.69 15.06 0.40
CA GLU A 152 5.99 14.39 0.59
C GLU A 152 5.83 12.92 1.03
N VAL A 153 4.90 12.20 0.38
CA VAL A 153 4.57 10.83 0.76
C VAL A 153 5.79 9.92 0.61
N GLU A 154 6.06 9.15 1.66
CA GLU A 154 7.20 8.24 1.71
C GLU A 154 6.79 6.79 1.36
N LEU A 155 5.51 6.49 1.52
CA LEU A 155 4.94 5.16 1.34
C LEU A 155 3.45 5.24 1.03
N ALA A 156 2.97 4.38 0.12
CA ALA A 156 1.54 4.20 -0.10
C ALA A 156 1.08 2.82 0.42
N VAL A 157 -0.08 2.76 1.07
CA VAL A 157 -0.76 1.52 1.47
C VAL A 157 -2.10 1.47 0.73
N LEU A 158 -2.22 0.58 -0.25
CA LEU A 158 -3.32 0.61 -1.21
C LEU A 158 -4.22 -0.63 -1.14
N MET A 159 -5.49 -0.42 -1.48
CA MET A 159 -6.48 -1.47 -1.63
C MET A 159 -6.18 -2.32 -2.86
N ASP A 160 -5.72 -3.54 -2.65
CA ASP A 160 -5.45 -4.47 -3.74
C ASP A 160 -6.75 -4.92 -4.45
N VAL A 161 -6.66 -5.51 -5.64
CA VAL A 161 -7.79 -5.97 -6.47
C VAL A 161 -8.61 -4.86 -7.15
N SER A 162 -8.57 -3.61 -6.68
CA SER A 162 -9.25 -2.47 -7.34
C SER A 162 -8.62 -2.13 -8.70
N GLY A 163 -9.44 -1.83 -9.72
CA GLY A 163 -8.96 -1.30 -11.01
C GLY A 163 -8.26 0.06 -10.91
N ALA A 164 -8.47 0.80 -9.82
CA ALA A 164 -7.78 2.05 -9.53
C ALA A 164 -6.56 1.85 -8.61
N CYS A 165 -6.78 1.25 -7.42
CA CYS A 165 -5.78 1.18 -6.34
C CYS A 165 -5.01 -0.14 -6.28
N GLY A 166 -5.43 -1.16 -7.04
CA GLY A 166 -4.81 -2.49 -7.05
C GLY A 166 -3.29 -2.38 -7.19
N SER A 167 -2.52 -2.98 -6.29
CA SER A 167 -1.06 -2.79 -6.26
C SER A 167 -0.30 -4.02 -6.70
N GLN A 168 -0.95 -5.18 -6.69
CA GLN A 168 -0.35 -6.45 -7.07
C GLN A 168 -1.20 -7.27 -8.03
N VAL A 169 -2.50 -7.34 -7.74
CA VAL A 169 -3.47 -8.12 -8.50
C VAL A 169 -4.67 -7.25 -8.80
N ILE A 170 -5.21 -7.38 -10.01
CA ILE A 170 -6.48 -6.78 -10.44
C ILE A 170 -7.31 -7.83 -11.18
N TYR A 171 -8.59 -7.52 -11.43
CA TYR A 171 -9.40 -8.31 -12.36
C TYR A 171 -8.89 -8.13 -13.81
N LYS A 172 -9.07 -9.19 -14.60
CA LYS A 172 -8.80 -9.22 -16.05
C LYS A 172 -10.13 -9.03 -16.78
N GLY A 173 -10.44 -7.79 -17.14
CA GLY A 173 -11.77 -7.41 -17.61
C GLY A 173 -12.77 -7.32 -16.45
N SER A 174 -14.07 -7.31 -16.78
CA SER A 174 -15.14 -7.15 -15.78
C SER A 174 -15.18 -8.30 -14.77
N ARG A 175 -15.17 -7.95 -13.47
CA ARG A 175 -15.37 -8.89 -12.36
C ARG A 175 -16.77 -9.50 -12.30
N PHE A 176 -17.72 -8.94 -13.06
CA PHE A 176 -19.10 -9.42 -13.16
C PHE A 176 -19.32 -10.33 -14.38
N SER A 177 -18.26 -10.73 -15.07
CA SER A 177 -18.33 -11.75 -16.12
C SER A 177 -18.69 -13.13 -15.55
N ASP A 178 -19.19 -14.04 -16.39
CA ASP A 178 -19.55 -15.41 -16.00
C ASP A 178 -18.40 -16.18 -15.34
N GLN A 179 -17.15 -15.82 -15.68
CA GLN A 179 -15.94 -16.42 -15.14
C GLN A 179 -14.92 -15.31 -14.83
N PRO A 180 -15.01 -14.65 -13.67
CA PRO A 180 -14.09 -13.59 -13.30
C PRO A 180 -12.67 -14.15 -13.19
N LYS A 181 -11.72 -13.44 -13.81
CA LYS A 181 -10.31 -13.82 -13.80
C LYS A 181 -9.47 -12.71 -13.18
N TYR A 182 -8.39 -13.11 -12.52
CA TYR A 182 -7.40 -12.19 -11.98
C TYR A 182 -6.17 -12.17 -12.89
N GLN A 183 -5.43 -11.07 -12.83
CA GLN A 183 -4.13 -10.92 -13.46
C GLN A 183 -3.18 -10.20 -12.51
N ILE A 184 -1.89 -10.54 -12.60
CA ILE A 184 -0.83 -9.79 -11.92
C ILE A 184 -0.73 -8.43 -12.62
N GLY A 185 -0.78 -7.36 -11.86
CA GLY A 185 -0.78 -6.01 -12.39
C GLY A 185 -1.33 -4.99 -11.41
N MET A 186 -0.99 -3.73 -11.67
CA MET A 186 -1.49 -2.60 -10.90
C MET A 186 -2.74 -2.01 -11.54
N GLY A 187 -3.62 -1.42 -10.72
CA GLY A 187 -4.64 -0.49 -11.15
C GLY A 187 -4.03 0.84 -11.61
N VAL A 188 -4.83 1.71 -12.23
CA VAL A 188 -4.35 2.94 -12.88
C VAL A 188 -3.60 3.87 -11.91
N CYS A 189 -4.12 4.06 -10.69
CA CYS A 189 -3.54 4.97 -9.72
C CYS A 189 -2.27 4.39 -9.06
N ALA A 190 -2.28 3.09 -8.74
CA ALA A 190 -1.08 2.42 -8.26
C ALA A 190 0.03 2.44 -9.31
N ALA A 191 -0.28 2.19 -10.58
CA ALA A 191 0.67 2.27 -11.69
C ALA A 191 1.23 3.70 -11.84
N GLN A 192 0.39 4.73 -11.71
CA GLN A 192 0.81 6.13 -11.77
C GLN A 192 1.82 6.47 -10.67
N LEU A 193 1.55 6.06 -9.42
CA LEU A 193 2.45 6.25 -8.29
C LEU A 193 3.77 5.49 -8.48
N HIS A 194 3.68 4.21 -8.85
CA HIS A 194 4.85 3.35 -9.06
C HIS A 194 5.77 3.92 -10.15
N LYS A 195 5.21 4.37 -11.28
CA LYS A 195 5.94 5.01 -12.38
C LYS A 195 6.71 6.26 -11.95
N HIS A 196 6.26 6.94 -10.88
CA HIS A 196 6.91 8.13 -10.32
C HIS A 196 7.78 7.83 -9.09
N GLY A 197 8.10 6.55 -8.86
CA GLY A 197 9.07 6.12 -7.85
C GLY A 197 8.51 5.97 -6.43
N PHE A 198 7.20 6.17 -6.23
CA PHE A 198 6.58 5.89 -4.94
C PHE A 198 6.57 4.39 -4.63
N LYS A 199 6.80 4.07 -3.35
CA LYS A 199 6.79 2.70 -2.85
C LYS A 199 5.39 2.36 -2.35
N ILE A 200 4.94 1.15 -2.65
CA ILE A 200 3.56 0.72 -2.43
C ILE A 200 3.57 -0.60 -1.66
N ILE A 201 2.68 -0.71 -0.68
CA ILE A 201 2.35 -1.94 0.03
C ILE A 201 0.87 -2.25 -0.22
N SER A 202 0.54 -3.50 -0.48
CA SER A 202 -0.85 -3.96 -0.46
C SER A 202 -1.37 -4.05 0.97
N GLN A 203 -2.63 -3.72 1.22
CA GLN A 203 -3.26 -4.00 2.53
C GLN A 203 -3.15 -5.48 2.98
N ARG A 204 -2.90 -6.39 2.03
CA ARG A 204 -2.74 -7.84 2.24
C ARG A 204 -1.29 -8.28 2.50
N ASP A 205 -0.31 -7.39 2.42
CA ASP A 205 1.10 -7.72 2.66
C ASP A 205 1.41 -7.69 4.16
N PHE A 206 0.91 -8.68 4.89
CA PHE A 206 0.96 -8.65 6.34
C PHE A 206 2.39 -8.64 6.88
N ALA A 207 3.34 -9.34 6.25
CA ALA A 207 4.71 -9.32 6.75
C ALA A 207 5.43 -8.00 6.45
N SER A 208 5.15 -7.39 5.30
CA SER A 208 5.61 -6.04 4.99
C SER A 208 5.04 -5.01 5.98
N LEU A 209 3.77 -5.16 6.38
CA LEU A 209 3.17 -4.34 7.43
C LEU A 209 3.83 -4.57 8.80
N GLU A 210 4.25 -5.80 9.13
CA GLU A 210 5.02 -6.07 10.36
C GLU A 210 6.38 -5.35 10.38
N ILE A 211 7.07 -5.28 9.24
CA ILE A 211 8.32 -4.49 9.10
C ILE A 211 8.01 -3.00 9.33
N LEU A 212 6.93 -2.49 8.74
CA LEU A 212 6.49 -1.11 8.93
C LEU A 212 6.16 -0.82 10.41
N TYR A 213 5.43 -1.70 11.11
CA TYR A 213 5.13 -1.53 12.53
C TYR A 213 6.41 -1.45 13.37
N ALA A 214 7.39 -2.31 13.09
CA ALA A 214 8.67 -2.27 13.79
C ALA A 214 9.47 -0.97 13.56
N LYS A 215 9.17 -0.20 12.49
CA LYS A 215 9.75 1.13 12.25
C LYS A 215 9.08 2.22 13.07
N ILE A 216 7.76 2.17 13.19
CA ILE A 216 6.95 3.23 13.84
C ILE A 216 6.78 2.99 15.34
N ASP A 217 7.00 1.77 15.81
CA ASP A 217 6.81 1.33 17.20
C ASP A 217 7.98 0.43 17.65
N PRO A 218 8.92 0.96 18.45
CA PRO A 218 10.06 0.19 18.95
C PRO A 218 9.68 -0.98 19.87
N ALA A 219 8.45 -1.00 20.40
CA ALA A 219 7.94 -2.09 21.24
C ALA A 219 7.18 -3.15 20.42
N HIS A 220 6.98 -2.94 19.12
CA HIS A 220 6.27 -3.89 18.27
C HIS A 220 7.07 -5.18 18.09
N SER A 221 6.45 -6.30 18.48
CA SER A 221 6.99 -7.63 18.23
C SER A 221 6.50 -8.13 16.88
N ILE A 222 7.42 -8.34 15.95
CA ILE A 222 7.12 -8.86 14.61
C ILE A 222 6.48 -10.25 14.70
N ASN A 223 5.34 -10.43 14.03
CA ASN A 223 4.77 -11.75 13.79
C ASN A 223 5.54 -12.47 12.67
N GLU A 224 6.42 -13.40 13.05
CA GLU A 224 7.24 -14.16 12.09
C GLU A 224 6.42 -15.10 11.18
N GLN A 225 5.14 -15.35 11.49
CA GLN A 225 4.25 -16.18 10.68
C GLN A 225 3.44 -15.37 9.65
N ALA A 226 3.51 -14.03 9.70
CA ALA A 226 2.87 -13.19 8.71
C ALA A 226 3.46 -13.46 7.32
N ILE A 227 2.59 -13.49 6.30
CA ILE A 227 2.98 -13.70 4.92
C ILE A 227 2.41 -12.58 4.05
N ASP A 228 3.17 -12.19 3.03
CA ASP A 228 2.70 -11.25 2.03
C ASP A 228 1.77 -11.92 1.01
N HIS A 229 1.01 -11.12 0.27
CA HIS A 229 -0.06 -11.62 -0.58
C HIS A 229 0.46 -12.53 -1.71
N ASP A 230 1.62 -12.22 -2.27
CA ASP A 230 2.33 -13.02 -3.28
C ASP A 230 2.84 -14.37 -2.75
N ARG A 231 2.77 -14.60 -1.44
CA ARG A 231 3.12 -15.86 -0.77
C ARG A 231 1.89 -16.66 -0.31
N HIS A 232 0.69 -16.10 -0.43
CA HIS A 232 -0.53 -16.76 0.00
C HIS A 232 -0.82 -18.01 -0.85
N PRO A 233 -1.34 -19.12 -0.29
CA PRO A 233 -1.61 -20.35 -1.05
C PRO A 233 -2.48 -20.13 -2.30
N TRP A 234 -3.52 -19.31 -2.17
CA TRP A 234 -4.37 -18.93 -3.30
C TRP A 234 -3.58 -18.24 -4.42
N TYR A 235 -2.70 -17.30 -4.10
CA TYR A 235 -1.90 -16.57 -5.09
C TYR A 235 -0.97 -17.55 -5.85
N LEU A 236 -0.28 -18.40 -5.10
CA LEU A 236 0.63 -19.40 -5.66
C LEU A 236 -0.11 -20.45 -6.50
N GLU A 237 -1.30 -20.88 -6.08
CA GLU A 237 -2.10 -21.81 -6.86
C GLU A 237 -2.63 -21.18 -8.15
N TYR A 238 -3.10 -19.92 -8.07
CA TYR A 238 -3.72 -19.23 -9.19
C TYR A 238 -2.69 -18.80 -10.25
N PHE A 239 -1.55 -18.26 -9.82
CA PHE A 239 -0.52 -17.70 -10.72
C PHE A 239 0.73 -18.56 -10.89
N GLY A 240 0.96 -19.55 -10.02
CA GLY A 240 2.17 -20.39 -10.03
C GLY A 240 2.11 -21.60 -10.96
N LYS A 241 0.94 -21.93 -11.52
CA LYS A 241 0.81 -22.95 -12.58
C LYS A 241 1.23 -22.32 -13.92
N LYS A 242 2.50 -22.49 -14.29
CA LYS A 242 2.97 -22.38 -15.68
C LYS A 242 2.99 -23.75 -16.33
#